data_AF-A0A6V2UGN1-F1
#
_entry.id   AF-A0A6V2UGN1-F1
#
_cell.length_a   1.000
_cell.length_b   1.000
_cell.length_c   1.000
_cell.angle_alpha   90.00
_cell.angle_beta   90.00
_cell.angle_gamma   90.00
#
_symmetry.space_group_name_H-M   'P 1'
#
loop_
_entity.id
_entity.type
_entity.pdbx_description
1 polymer ?
#
loop_
_entity_poly.entity_id
_entity_poly.type
_entity_poly.pdbx_seq_one_letter_code
_entity_poly.pdbx_strand_id
1 'polypeptide(L)'
;EQPARDTMAEASSVVPLVVTPEYGLVVLVGVAMFLLQQIVLVLPVVKQRISTGIKAPTLYPRDGQIKELKLAPYQVENYMRAQRAHQNNVEFTSVFMALFLVTGLFPEVTLHVALAGAWVVLFRLLGGVGYLFGVRQIGSLFHLGELYILYLAATQAYALATPALPGLLAACSSAVAAMREAAPKDLDEVKAGAAFACAAPLPARQP
;
A
#
# COMPACT_ATOMS: atom_id res chain seq x y z
N GLU A 1 42.81 38.07 1.10
CA GLU A 1 41.56 37.92 1.87
C GLU A 1 40.47 37.44 0.94
N GLN A 2 39.77 36.36 1.30
CA GLN A 2 38.77 35.74 0.44
C GLN A 2 37.47 35.61 1.23
N PRO A 3 36.62 36.66 1.26
CA PRO A 3 35.33 36.62 1.94
C PRO A 3 34.24 36.23 0.93
N ALA A 4 34.17 34.95 0.56
CA ALA A 4 33.16 34.48 -0.41
C ALA A 4 32.82 32.99 -0.30
N ARG A 5 33.00 32.37 0.87
CA ARG A 5 32.66 30.94 1.07
C ARG A 5 31.82 30.65 2.32
N ASP A 6 31.33 31.66 3.00
CA ASP A 6 30.57 31.46 4.25
C ASP A 6 29.06 31.73 4.12
N THR A 7 28.55 32.02 2.91
CA THR A 7 27.15 32.45 2.70
C THR A 7 26.30 31.52 1.83
N MET A 8 26.66 30.23 1.76
CA MET A 8 25.86 29.18 1.10
C MET A 8 25.78 27.90 1.93
N ALA A 9 25.82 28.01 3.26
CA ALA A 9 25.34 26.95 4.13
C ALA A 9 23.82 27.14 4.29
N GLU A 10 23.08 26.94 3.20
CA GLU A 10 21.67 26.61 3.28
C GLU A 10 21.61 25.33 4.12
N ALA A 11 21.16 25.46 5.36
CA ALA A 11 21.02 24.34 6.27
C ALA A 11 19.96 23.40 5.68
N SER A 12 20.37 22.49 4.82
CA SER A 12 19.63 21.27 4.54
C SER A 12 19.39 20.63 5.89
N SER A 13 18.17 20.73 6.40
CA SER A 13 17.76 20.13 7.66
C SER A 13 17.67 18.62 7.43
N VAL A 14 18.84 17.98 7.30
CA VAL A 14 18.97 16.54 7.21
C VAL A 14 18.55 16.00 8.56
N VAL A 15 17.32 15.51 8.65
CA VAL A 15 16.85 14.76 9.82
C VAL A 15 17.42 13.35 9.68
N PRO A 16 18.38 12.93 10.53
CA PRO A 16 18.92 11.58 10.44
C PRO A 16 17.83 10.57 10.81
N LEU A 17 17.62 9.58 9.95
CA LEU A 17 16.75 8.44 10.28
C LEU A 17 17.50 7.54 11.27
N VAL A 18 17.14 7.65 12.55
CA VAL A 18 17.68 6.80 13.61
C VAL A 18 16.72 5.65 13.87
N VAL A 19 17.15 4.42 13.58
CA VAL A 19 16.36 3.22 13.87
C VAL A 19 16.57 2.85 15.32
N THR A 20 15.52 2.92 16.13
CA THR A 20 15.59 2.53 17.54
C THR A 20 15.56 1.00 17.71
N PRO A 21 16.10 0.45 18.81
CA PRO A 21 16.04 -0.99 19.08
C PRO A 21 14.61 -1.57 19.09
N GLU A 22 13.62 -0.78 19.49
CA GLU A 22 12.21 -1.17 19.51
C GLU A 22 11.67 -1.46 18.10
N TYR A 23 12.28 -0.88 17.06
CA TYR A 23 11.92 -1.19 15.67
C TYR A 23 12.12 -2.68 15.34
N GLY A 24 13.03 -3.37 16.04
CA GLY A 24 13.17 -4.82 15.95
C GLY A 24 11.86 -5.57 16.24
N LEU A 25 10.99 -5.04 17.10
CA LEU A 25 9.67 -5.61 17.38
C LEU A 25 8.71 -5.42 16.20
N VAL A 26 8.77 -4.28 15.51
CA VAL A 26 8.00 -4.01 14.29
C VAL A 26 8.39 -5.03 13.21
N VAL A 27 9.69 -5.24 13.01
CA VAL A 27 10.20 -6.24 12.06
C VAL A 27 9.77 -7.65 12.46
N LEU A 28 9.84 -8.01 13.74
CA LEU A 28 9.41 -9.32 14.23
C LEU A 28 7.93 -9.58 13.95
N VAL A 29 7.07 -8.59 14.13
CA VAL A 29 5.65 -8.66 13.77
C VAL A 29 5.46 -8.81 12.26
N GLY A 30 6.27 -8.12 11.45
CA GLY A 30 6.30 -8.30 10.00
C GLY A 30 6.64 -9.74 9.58
N VAL A 31 7.66 -10.33 10.22
CA VAL A 31 8.01 -11.75 10.04
C VAL A 31 6.87 -12.67 10.47
N ALA A 32 6.23 -12.39 11.62
CA ALA A 32 5.09 -13.17 12.09
C ALA A 32 3.92 -13.13 11.09
N MET A 33 3.63 -11.97 10.49
CA MET A 33 2.62 -11.83 9.45
C MET A 33 2.97 -12.64 8.18
N PHE A 34 4.25 -12.66 7.79
CA PHE A 34 4.71 -13.50 6.68
C PHE A 34 4.54 -14.99 6.99
N LEU A 35 4.94 -15.43 8.17
CA LEU A 35 4.78 -16.82 8.59
C LEU A 35 3.30 -17.22 8.67
N LEU A 36 2.43 -16.34 9.17
CA LEU A 36 0.98 -16.53 9.14
C LEU A 36 0.49 -16.74 7.71
N GLN A 37 0.90 -15.88 6.76
CA GLN A 37 0.53 -16.03 5.36
C GLN A 37 0.97 -17.40 4.80
N GLN A 38 2.22 -17.78 4.97
CA GLN A 38 2.77 -19.00 4.37
C GLN A 38 2.27 -20.27 5.06
N ILE A 39 2.32 -20.33 6.38
CA ILE A 39 2.05 -21.56 7.13
C ILE A 39 0.56 -21.75 7.34
N VAL A 40 -0.15 -20.70 7.75
CA VAL A 40 -1.56 -20.83 8.15
C VAL A 40 -2.49 -20.72 6.95
N LEU A 41 -2.14 -19.92 5.93
CA LEU A 41 -3.07 -19.60 4.85
C LEU A 41 -2.71 -20.25 3.50
N VAL A 42 -1.44 -20.36 3.15
CA VAL A 42 -1.04 -21.05 1.91
C VAL A 42 -1.16 -22.58 2.06
N LEU A 43 -0.70 -23.17 3.16
CA LEU A 43 -0.73 -24.64 3.31
C LEU A 43 -2.13 -25.26 3.19
N PRO A 44 -3.21 -24.69 3.79
CA PRO A 44 -4.55 -25.20 3.56
C PRO A 44 -4.99 -25.13 2.09
N VAL A 45 -4.63 -24.08 1.36
CA VAL A 45 -4.92 -23.97 -0.08
C VAL A 45 -4.19 -25.07 -0.85
N VAL A 46 -2.91 -25.30 -0.57
CA VAL A 46 -2.12 -26.37 -1.21
C VAL A 46 -2.74 -27.73 -0.91
N LYS A 47 -3.10 -27.99 0.35
CA LYS A 47 -3.79 -29.22 0.76
C LYS A 47 -5.09 -29.43 -0.01
N GLN A 48 -5.90 -28.38 -0.17
CA GLN A 48 -7.16 -28.48 -0.91
C GLN A 48 -6.93 -28.64 -2.42
N ARG A 49 -5.88 -28.05 -3.00
CA ARG A 49 -5.52 -28.28 -4.41
C ARG A 49 -5.13 -29.73 -4.66
N ILE A 50 -4.35 -30.33 -3.75
CA ILE A 50 -3.97 -31.74 -3.84
C ILE A 50 -5.20 -32.64 -3.68
N SER A 51 -6.06 -32.38 -2.70
CA SER A 51 -7.23 -33.23 -2.41
C SER A 51 -8.32 -33.17 -3.48
N THR A 52 -8.47 -32.04 -4.16
CA THR A 52 -9.49 -31.82 -5.20
C THR A 52 -8.98 -32.03 -6.61
N GLY A 53 -7.66 -32.04 -6.83
CA GLY A 53 -7.07 -32.07 -8.17
C GLY A 53 -7.21 -30.76 -8.96
N ILE A 54 -7.69 -29.67 -8.33
CA ILE A 54 -7.82 -28.36 -8.99
C ILE A 54 -6.42 -27.76 -9.24
N LYS A 55 -6.03 -27.74 -10.51
CA LYS A 55 -4.75 -27.17 -10.96
C LYS A 55 -4.81 -25.65 -11.11
N ALA A 56 -3.67 -25.00 -10.94
CA ALA A 56 -3.47 -23.62 -11.38
C ALA A 56 -3.69 -23.52 -12.91
N PRO A 57 -4.18 -22.38 -13.45
CA PRO A 57 -4.36 -21.08 -12.79
C PRO A 57 -5.75 -20.88 -12.14
N THR A 58 -6.57 -21.93 -12.01
CA THR A 58 -7.92 -21.77 -11.46
C THR A 58 -7.88 -21.38 -9.98
N LEU A 59 -8.44 -20.19 -9.69
CA LEU A 59 -8.55 -19.67 -8.34
C LEU A 59 -9.77 -20.24 -7.61
N TYR A 60 -10.94 -20.19 -8.24
CA TYR A 60 -12.18 -20.76 -7.74
C TYR A 60 -12.73 -21.79 -8.75
N PRO A 61 -13.13 -23.00 -8.30
CA PRO A 61 -13.66 -24.04 -9.17
C PRO A 61 -14.92 -23.58 -9.90
N ARG A 62 -15.01 -23.93 -11.19
CA ARG A 62 -16.18 -23.69 -12.05
C ARG A 62 -17.10 -24.91 -12.06
N ASP A 63 -18.40 -24.73 -12.31
CA ASP A 63 -19.37 -25.84 -12.31
C ASP A 63 -18.98 -27.01 -13.23
N GLY A 64 -18.45 -26.72 -14.42
CA GLY A 64 -17.96 -27.75 -15.34
C GLY A 64 -16.81 -28.57 -14.75
N GLN A 65 -15.88 -27.90 -14.05
CA GLN A 65 -14.74 -28.54 -13.40
C GLN A 65 -15.16 -29.34 -12.16
N ILE A 66 -16.15 -28.85 -11.40
CA ILE A 66 -16.73 -29.58 -10.26
C ILE A 66 -17.35 -30.90 -10.74
N LYS A 67 -18.07 -30.88 -11.87
CA LYS A 67 -18.67 -32.07 -12.48
C LYS A 67 -17.62 -33.03 -13.03
N GLU A 68 -16.63 -32.51 -13.76
CA GLU A 68 -15.54 -33.31 -14.34
C GLU A 68 -14.74 -34.05 -13.27
N LEU A 69 -14.37 -33.35 -12.20
CA LEU A 69 -13.60 -33.90 -11.07
C LEU A 69 -14.48 -34.63 -10.05
N LYS A 70 -15.80 -34.68 -10.27
CA LYS A 70 -16.79 -35.34 -9.40
C LYS A 70 -16.65 -34.92 -7.93
N LEU A 71 -16.43 -33.63 -7.69
CA LEU A 71 -16.20 -33.11 -6.34
C LEU A 71 -17.48 -33.11 -5.53
N ALA A 72 -17.39 -33.58 -4.28
CA ALA A 72 -18.47 -33.45 -3.33
C ALA A 72 -18.64 -31.98 -2.87
N PRO A 73 -19.85 -31.55 -2.50
CA PRO A 73 -20.10 -30.16 -2.08
C PRO A 73 -19.17 -29.67 -0.96
N TYR A 74 -18.87 -30.52 0.03
CA TYR A 74 -17.98 -30.17 1.13
C TYR A 74 -16.52 -29.93 0.68
N GLN A 75 -16.06 -30.61 -0.38
CA GLN A 75 -14.71 -30.41 -0.91
C GLN A 75 -14.61 -29.05 -1.60
N VAL A 76 -15.65 -28.69 -2.37
CA VAL A 76 -15.76 -27.37 -3.00
C VAL A 76 -15.80 -26.30 -1.92
N GLU A 77 -16.62 -26.47 -0.88
CA GLU A 77 -16.73 -25.50 0.21
C GLU A 77 -15.40 -25.31 0.96
N ASN A 78 -14.73 -26.41 1.33
CA ASN A 78 -13.44 -26.34 2.03
C ASN A 78 -12.36 -25.66 1.18
N TYR A 79 -12.33 -25.97 -0.13
CA TYR A 79 -11.43 -25.31 -1.07
C TYR A 79 -11.71 -23.80 -1.15
N MET A 80 -12.98 -23.42 -1.32
CA MET A 80 -13.39 -22.01 -1.40
C MET A 80 -13.05 -21.23 -0.12
N ARG A 81 -13.27 -21.84 1.05
CA ARG A 81 -12.96 -21.26 2.36
C ARG A 81 -11.45 -21.03 2.51
N ALA A 82 -10.62 -22.04 2.24
CA ALA A 82 -9.17 -21.91 2.29
C ALA A 82 -8.66 -20.83 1.33
N GLN A 83 -9.16 -20.84 0.09
CA GLN A 83 -8.78 -19.86 -0.92
C GLN A 83 -9.16 -18.43 -0.52
N ARG A 84 -10.37 -18.22 0.03
CA ARG A 84 -10.81 -16.90 0.47
C ARG A 84 -10.04 -16.41 1.70
N ALA A 85 -9.73 -17.29 2.64
CA ALA A 85 -8.90 -16.95 3.81
C ALA A 85 -7.53 -16.40 3.37
N HIS A 86 -6.86 -17.13 2.47
CA HIS A 86 -5.59 -16.73 1.89
C HIS A 86 -5.68 -15.40 1.13
N GLN A 87 -6.63 -15.29 0.20
CA GLN A 87 -6.77 -14.08 -0.62
C GLN A 87 -7.10 -12.85 0.22
N ASN A 88 -7.98 -12.97 1.21
CA ASN A 88 -8.27 -11.87 2.11
C ASN A 88 -7.04 -11.39 2.90
N ASN A 89 -6.09 -12.29 3.18
CA ASN A 89 -4.84 -11.88 3.81
C ASN A 89 -3.86 -11.21 2.86
N VAL A 90 -3.73 -11.70 1.63
CA VAL A 90 -2.94 -11.03 0.58
C VAL A 90 -3.45 -9.61 0.32
N GLU A 91 -4.77 -9.46 0.11
CA GLU A 91 -5.42 -8.17 -0.19
C GLU A 91 -5.08 -7.13 0.89
N PHE A 92 -5.24 -7.48 2.16
CA PHE A 92 -4.94 -6.60 3.29
C PHE A 92 -3.44 -6.32 3.46
N THR A 93 -2.60 -7.37 3.46
CA THR A 93 -1.17 -7.22 3.76
C THR A 93 -0.48 -6.34 2.71
N SER A 94 -0.97 -6.33 1.47
CA SER A 94 -0.44 -5.47 0.40
C SER A 94 -0.46 -3.98 0.73
N VAL A 95 -1.47 -3.50 1.46
CA VAL A 95 -1.60 -2.10 1.86
C VAL A 95 -1.13 -1.88 3.30
N PHE A 96 -1.47 -2.80 4.20
CA PHE A 96 -1.16 -2.69 5.62
C PHE A 96 0.35 -2.71 5.89
N MET A 97 1.10 -3.59 5.24
CA MET A 97 2.51 -3.81 5.58
C MET A 97 3.37 -2.58 5.29
N ALA A 98 3.11 -1.89 4.18
CA ALA A 98 3.82 -0.66 3.85
C ALA A 98 3.59 0.42 4.92
N LEU A 99 2.32 0.64 5.28
CA LEU A 99 1.96 1.63 6.30
C LEU A 99 2.54 1.26 7.67
N PHE A 100 2.44 -0.01 8.07
CA PHE A 100 2.94 -0.53 9.34
C PHE A 100 4.46 -0.34 9.49
N LEU A 101 5.24 -0.77 8.48
CA LEU A 101 6.70 -0.67 8.52
C LEU A 101 7.19 0.77 8.52
N VAL A 102 6.56 1.64 7.73
CA VAL A 102 6.93 3.06 7.65
C VAL A 102 6.56 3.79 8.94
N THR A 103 5.36 3.57 9.48
CA THR A 103 4.92 4.22 10.72
C THR A 103 5.77 3.77 11.91
N GLY A 104 6.24 2.53 11.91
CA GLY A 104 7.12 2.02 12.94
C GLY A 104 8.48 2.71 13.00
N LEU A 105 8.92 3.39 11.94
CA LEU A 105 10.20 4.10 11.91
C LEU A 105 10.20 5.38 12.76
N PHE A 106 9.03 5.88 13.16
CA PHE A 106 8.92 7.08 14.00
C PHE A 106 9.14 6.70 15.48
N PRO A 107 10.26 7.11 16.10
CA PRO A 107 10.66 6.67 17.44
C PRO A 107 9.57 6.84 18.51
N GLU A 108 8.82 7.95 18.43
CA GLU A 108 7.77 8.31 19.38
C GLU A 108 6.59 7.32 19.42
N VAL A 109 6.36 6.58 18.33
CA VAL A 109 5.22 5.67 18.19
C VAL A 109 5.63 4.22 17.91
N THR A 110 6.92 3.93 17.72
CA THR A 110 7.44 2.60 17.33
C THR A 110 6.87 1.47 18.18
N LEU A 111 6.89 1.60 19.52
CA LEU A 111 6.38 0.57 20.42
C LEU A 111 4.86 0.37 20.27
N HIS A 112 4.10 1.46 20.16
CA HIS A 112 2.65 1.41 19.96
C HIS A 112 2.29 0.74 18.64
N VAL A 113 3.03 1.04 17.58
CA VAL A 113 2.89 0.40 16.27
C VAL A 113 3.15 -1.10 16.39
N ALA A 114 4.24 -1.51 17.05
CA ALA A 114 4.57 -2.93 17.23
C ALA A 114 3.46 -3.70 17.98
N LEU A 115 2.94 -3.15 19.08
CA LEU A 115 1.84 -3.76 19.85
C LEU A 115 0.55 -3.87 19.03
N ALA A 116 0.20 -2.80 18.30
CA ALA A 116 -0.95 -2.79 17.42
C ALA A 116 -0.81 -3.80 16.27
N GLY A 117 0.39 -3.92 15.70
CA GLY A 117 0.69 -4.92 14.68
C GLY A 117 0.60 -6.34 15.21
N ALA A 118 1.07 -6.59 16.44
CA ALA A 118 0.91 -7.89 17.11
C ALA A 118 -0.56 -8.25 17.31
N TRP A 119 -1.40 -7.26 17.67
CA TRP A 119 -2.86 -7.42 17.74
C TRP A 119 -3.45 -7.81 16.38
N VAL A 120 -3.03 -7.13 15.31
CA VAL A 120 -3.44 -7.50 13.94
C VAL A 120 -3.05 -8.95 13.65
N VAL A 121 -1.79 -9.36 13.86
CA VAL A 121 -1.33 -10.74 13.62
C VAL A 121 -2.19 -11.75 14.38
N LEU A 122 -2.47 -11.51 15.66
CA LEU A 122 -3.28 -12.41 16.49
C LEU A 122 -4.69 -12.61 15.89
N PHE A 123 -5.39 -11.54 15.57
CA PHE A 123 -6.76 -11.67 15.05
C PHE A 123 -6.81 -12.10 13.58
N ARG A 124 -5.76 -11.87 12.80
CA ARG A 124 -5.60 -12.47 11.47
C ARG A 124 -5.35 -13.97 11.56
N LEU A 125 -4.63 -14.44 12.58
CA LEU A 125 -4.43 -15.85 12.85
C LEU A 125 -5.77 -16.52 13.21
N LEU A 126 -6.47 -15.95 14.19
CA LEU A 126 -7.79 -16.45 14.62
C LEU A 126 -8.82 -16.39 13.50
N GLY A 127 -8.85 -15.32 12.71
CA GLY A 127 -9.72 -15.17 11.55
C GLY A 127 -9.39 -16.15 10.43
N GLY A 128 -8.11 -16.35 10.15
CA GLY A 128 -7.60 -17.29 9.13
C GLY A 128 -7.99 -18.73 9.45
N VAL A 129 -7.75 -19.17 10.69
CA VAL A 129 -8.21 -20.47 11.19
C VAL A 129 -9.74 -20.52 11.20
N GLY A 130 -10.41 -19.46 11.69
CA GLY A 130 -11.85 -19.36 11.74
C GLY A 130 -12.52 -19.48 10.36
N TYR A 131 -11.91 -18.98 9.29
CA TYR A 131 -12.39 -19.17 7.93
C TYR A 131 -12.48 -20.66 7.55
N LEU A 132 -11.52 -21.48 7.96
CA LEU A 132 -11.50 -22.91 7.65
C LEU A 132 -12.68 -23.65 8.31
N PHE A 133 -13.16 -23.15 9.45
CA PHE A 133 -14.27 -23.72 10.22
C PHE A 133 -15.60 -22.96 10.06
N GLY A 134 -15.66 -21.92 9.23
CA GLY A 134 -16.88 -21.14 9.00
C GLY A 134 -17.20 -20.07 10.06
N VAL A 135 -16.29 -19.79 11.00
CA VAL A 135 -16.43 -18.80 12.08
C VAL A 135 -15.54 -17.57 11.89
N ARG A 136 -15.43 -17.10 10.64
CA ARG A 136 -14.50 -16.02 10.24
C ARG A 136 -14.63 -14.71 11.02
N GLN A 137 -15.79 -14.45 11.63
CA GLN A 137 -16.08 -13.16 12.28
C GLN A 137 -15.19 -12.89 13.50
N ILE A 138 -14.63 -13.91 14.13
CA ILE A 138 -13.66 -13.75 15.23
C ILE A 138 -12.46 -12.90 14.78
N GLY A 139 -12.09 -12.98 13.50
CA GLY A 139 -10.99 -12.21 12.97
C GLY A 139 -11.24 -10.70 12.89
N SER A 140 -12.49 -10.23 12.85
CA SER A 140 -12.80 -8.81 12.59
C SER A 140 -12.16 -7.83 13.58
N LEU A 141 -11.85 -8.30 14.78
CA LEU A 141 -11.16 -7.52 15.81
C LEU A 141 -9.74 -7.08 15.42
N PHE A 142 -9.16 -7.62 14.34
CA PHE A 142 -7.91 -7.10 13.77
C PHE A 142 -8.03 -5.61 13.39
N HIS A 143 -9.23 -5.16 12.99
CA HIS A 143 -9.47 -3.78 12.59
C HIS A 143 -9.15 -2.77 13.70
N LEU A 144 -9.22 -3.17 14.98
CA LEU A 144 -8.85 -2.28 16.09
C LEU A 144 -7.36 -1.92 16.05
N GLY A 145 -6.49 -2.89 15.76
CA GLY A 145 -5.06 -2.65 15.60
C GLY A 145 -4.75 -1.88 14.32
N GLU A 146 -5.44 -2.20 13.23
CA GLU A 146 -5.31 -1.49 11.94
C GLU A 146 -5.67 -0.01 12.07
N LEU A 147 -6.84 0.30 12.62
CA LEU A 147 -7.31 1.68 12.78
C LEU A 147 -6.41 2.46 13.73
N TYR A 148 -5.87 1.81 14.77
CA TYR A 148 -4.94 2.47 15.67
C TYR A 148 -3.60 2.80 14.97
N ILE A 149 -3.06 1.90 14.14
CA ILE A 149 -1.88 2.20 13.31
C ILE A 149 -2.17 3.34 12.34
N LEU A 150 -3.35 3.36 11.70
CA LEU A 150 -3.75 4.43 10.81
C LEU A 150 -3.82 5.79 11.53
N TYR A 151 -4.35 5.80 12.76
CA TYR A 151 -4.33 6.99 13.62
C TYR A 151 -2.90 7.47 13.93
N LEU A 152 -2.01 6.55 14.31
CA LEU A 152 -0.61 6.90 14.58
C LEU A 152 0.08 7.43 13.31
N ALA A 153 -0.12 6.79 12.17
CA ALA A 153 0.43 7.24 10.89
C ALA A 153 -0.07 8.65 10.52
N ALA A 154 -1.38 8.91 10.68
CA ALA A 154 -1.98 10.20 10.38
C ALA A 154 -1.45 11.31 11.30
N THR A 155 -1.27 11.03 12.60
CA THR A 155 -0.72 12.01 13.54
C THR A 155 0.74 12.34 13.25
N GLN A 156 1.57 11.35 12.90
CA GLN A 156 2.95 11.59 12.47
C GLN A 156 3.00 12.36 11.15
N ALA A 157 2.19 11.98 10.17
CA ALA A 157 2.10 12.69 8.90
C ALA A 157 1.66 14.16 9.09
N TYR A 158 0.67 14.41 9.95
CA TYR A 158 0.21 15.75 10.27
C TYR A 158 1.30 16.59 10.94
N ALA A 159 2.01 16.01 11.92
CA ALA A 159 3.12 16.69 12.61
C ALA A 159 4.25 17.08 11.66
N LEU A 160 4.56 16.23 10.67
CA LEU A 160 5.59 16.51 9.66
C LEU A 160 5.12 17.51 8.60
N ALA A 161 3.85 17.45 8.19
CA ALA A 161 3.31 18.30 7.15
C ALA A 161 3.04 19.73 7.63
N THR A 162 2.63 19.93 8.89
CA THR A 162 2.20 21.24 9.41
C THR A 162 3.28 22.32 9.28
N PRO A 163 4.55 22.07 9.64
CA PRO A 163 5.63 23.05 9.43
C PRO A 163 5.95 23.30 7.94
N ALA A 164 5.73 22.32 7.07
CA ALA A 164 6.02 22.39 5.63
C ALA A 164 4.90 23.07 4.81
N LEU A 165 3.68 23.15 5.37
CA LEU A 165 2.49 23.64 4.68
C LEU A 165 2.63 25.08 4.14
N PRO A 166 3.16 26.06 4.90
CA PRO A 166 3.34 27.42 4.41
C PRO A 166 4.29 27.50 3.21
N GLY A 167 5.40 26.73 3.25
CA GLY A 167 6.36 26.67 2.15
C GLY A 167 5.77 26.02 0.90
N LEU A 168 4.98 24.96 1.06
CA LEU A 168 4.26 24.31 -0.04
C LEU A 168 3.22 25.26 -0.68
N LEU A 169 2.45 25.99 0.13
CA LEU A 169 1.48 26.96 -0.38
C LEU A 169 2.15 28.13 -1.11
N ALA A 170 3.30 28.60 -0.62
CA ALA A 170 4.10 29.63 -1.29
C ALA A 170 4.66 29.14 -2.63
N ALA A 171 5.17 27.90 -2.67
CA ALA A 171 5.65 27.27 -3.90
C ALA A 171 4.52 27.10 -4.94
N CYS A 172 3.36 26.61 -4.52
CA CYS A 172 2.17 26.50 -5.38
C CYS A 172 1.71 27.87 -5.92
N SER A 173 1.67 28.88 -5.06
CA SER A 173 1.28 30.24 -5.47
C SER A 173 2.27 30.84 -6.48
N SER A 174 3.57 30.60 -6.28
CA SER A 174 4.62 31.04 -7.19
C SER A 174 4.56 30.32 -8.54
N ALA A 175 4.27 29.01 -8.53
CA ALA A 175 4.05 28.23 -9.75
C ALA A 175 2.81 28.73 -10.53
N VAL A 176 1.71 29.05 -9.84
CA VAL A 176 0.51 29.63 -10.47
C VAL A 176 0.78 31.01 -11.04
N ALA A 177 1.55 31.85 -10.33
CA ALA A 177 1.97 33.15 -10.85
C ALA A 177 2.85 33.02 -12.11
N ALA A 178 3.83 32.10 -12.10
CA ALA A 178 4.66 31.82 -13.26
C ALA A 178 3.86 31.29 -14.45
N MET A 179 2.89 30.40 -14.21
CA MET A 179 1.97 29.93 -15.26
C MET A 179 1.08 31.05 -15.81
N ARG A 180 0.67 32.01 -14.96
CA ARG A 180 -0.13 33.17 -15.38
C ARG A 180 0.69 34.18 -16.17
N GLU A 181 1.96 34.35 -15.86
CA GLU A 181 2.89 35.18 -16.64
C GLU A 181 3.26 34.54 -17.97
N ALA A 182 3.41 33.21 -18.00
CA ALA A 182 3.64 32.42 -19.20
C ALA A 182 2.36 32.23 -20.05
N ALA A 183 1.18 32.56 -19.53
CA ALA A 183 -0.06 32.49 -20.27
C ALA A 183 -0.08 33.61 -21.34
N PRO A 184 -0.38 33.27 -22.61
CA PRO A 184 -0.46 34.25 -23.69
C PRO A 184 -1.50 35.31 -23.35
N LYS A 185 -1.10 36.58 -23.44
CA LYS A 185 -1.88 37.72 -22.92
C LYS A 185 -2.94 38.22 -23.90
N ASP A 186 -2.88 37.76 -25.16
CA ASP A 186 -3.81 38.16 -26.19
C ASP A 186 -4.43 36.95 -26.91
N LEU A 187 -5.73 37.05 -27.21
CA LEU A 187 -6.47 36.00 -27.90
C LEU A 187 -5.93 35.78 -29.34
N ASP A 188 -5.30 36.82 -29.90
CA ASP A 188 -4.70 36.79 -31.23
C ASP A 188 -3.35 36.08 -31.26
N GLU A 189 -2.58 36.06 -30.17
CA GLU A 189 -1.35 35.25 -30.05
C GLU A 189 -1.67 33.76 -29.92
N VAL A 190 -2.74 33.40 -29.20
CA VAL A 190 -3.24 32.02 -29.11
C VAL A 190 -3.71 31.53 -30.48
N LYS A 191 -4.43 32.38 -31.22
CA LYS A 191 -4.85 32.08 -32.59
C LYS A 191 -3.68 32.02 -33.57
N ALA A 192 -2.66 32.87 -33.42
CA ALA A 192 -1.45 32.83 -34.24
C ALA A 192 -0.62 31.56 -34.00
N GLY A 193 -0.47 31.12 -32.74
CA GLY A 193 0.19 29.85 -32.40
C GLY A 193 -0.58 28.62 -32.88
N ALA A 194 -1.91 28.63 -32.74
CA ALA A 194 -2.78 27.55 -33.25
C ALA A 194 -2.82 27.52 -34.79
N ALA A 195 -2.81 28.67 -35.45
CA ALA A 195 -2.71 28.78 -36.90
C ALA A 195 -1.34 28.30 -37.42
N PHE A 196 -0.25 28.55 -36.69
CA PHE A 196 1.08 28.05 -37.05
C PHE A 196 1.19 26.52 -36.90
N ALA A 197 0.55 25.94 -35.87
CA ALA A 197 0.49 24.49 -35.68
C ALA A 197 -0.40 23.77 -36.73
N CYS A 198 -1.47 24.41 -37.22
CA CYS A 198 -2.32 23.89 -38.28
C CYS A 198 -1.81 24.17 -39.71
N ALA A 199 -0.87 25.11 -39.88
CA ALA A 199 -0.28 25.45 -41.18
C ALA A 199 1.02 24.68 -41.50
N ALA A 200 1.51 23.84 -40.58
CA ALA A 200 2.61 22.93 -40.87
C ALA A 200 2.15 21.91 -41.94
N PRO A 201 2.76 21.87 -43.13
CA PRO A 201 2.36 20.93 -44.16
C PRO A 201 2.61 19.50 -43.65
N LEU A 202 1.56 18.68 -43.66
CA LEU A 202 1.68 17.24 -43.47
C LEU A 202 2.76 16.72 -44.43
N PRO A 203 3.78 15.98 -43.95
CA PRO A 203 4.80 15.44 -44.83
C PRO A 203 4.13 14.56 -45.89
N ALA A 204 4.45 14.85 -47.15
CA ALA A 204 3.90 14.15 -48.29
C ALA A 204 4.04 12.64 -48.11
N ARG A 205 2.92 11.91 -48.23
CA ARG A 205 2.93 10.45 -48.37
C ARG A 205 3.79 10.14 -49.59
N GLN A 206 4.95 9.52 -49.37
CA GLN A 206 5.69 8.89 -50.44
C GLN A 206 4.89 7.70 -50.98
N PRO A 207 4.93 7.44 -52.31
CA PRO A 207 4.19 6.35 -52.93
C PRO A 207 4.61 4.97 -52.43
#